data_AF-A0A3D5HYY5-F1
#
_entry.id   AF-A0A3D5HYY5-F1
#
_cell.length_a   1.000
_cell.length_b   1.000
_cell.length_c   1.000
_cell.angle_alpha   90.00
_cell.angle_beta   90.00
_cell.angle_gamma   90.00
#
_symmetry.space_group_name_H-M   'P 1'
#
loop_
_entity.id
_entity.type
_entity.pdbx_description
1 polymer ?
#
loop_
_entity_poly.entity_id
_entity_poly.type
_entity_poly.pdbx_seq_one_letter_code
_entity_poly.pdbx_strand_id
1 'polypeptide(L)'
;MSVERYLNHPTFGMLYRVCPVATGEEIYATLYAQRMFFRVTSQPQGTSFEAMPFSDARHHAEQNLLRLRRNQSPELPLWKKLFDQTFI
;
A
#
# COMPACT_ATOMS: atom_id res chain seq x y z
N MET A 1 2.17 8.42 -12.47
CA MET A 1 2.79 8.75 -11.17
C MET A 1 3.64 7.55 -10.75
N SER A 2 4.69 7.69 -9.95
CA SER A 2 5.48 6.50 -9.55
C SER A 2 4.64 5.61 -8.62
N VAL A 3 4.59 4.31 -8.92
CA VAL A 3 3.94 3.31 -8.05
C VAL A 3 4.80 3.06 -6.81
N GLU A 4 6.11 3.09 -6.99
CA GLU A 4 7.09 3.03 -5.91
C GLU A 4 7.06 4.31 -5.08
N ARG A 5 6.76 4.12 -3.79
CA ARG A 5 6.85 5.11 -2.73
C ARG A 5 7.33 4.41 -1.46
N TYR A 6 8.18 5.09 -0.72
CA TYR A 6 8.75 4.59 0.52
C TYR A 6 8.59 5.62 1.63
N LEU A 7 8.49 5.14 2.85
CA LEU A 7 8.49 5.97 4.06
C LEU A 7 9.21 5.25 5.20
N ASN A 8 9.58 5.98 6.24
CA ASN A 8 10.16 5.39 7.44
C ASN A 8 9.11 5.26 8.55
N HIS A 9 8.92 4.04 9.03
CA HIS A 9 8.21 3.76 10.27
C HIS A 9 9.18 3.86 11.46
N PRO A 10 8.80 4.52 12.58
CA PRO A 10 9.69 4.71 13.73
C PRO A 10 10.30 3.42 14.29
N THR A 11 9.53 2.33 14.29
CA THR A 11 9.94 1.03 14.83
C THR A 11 10.45 0.04 13.77
N PHE A 12 9.87 0.04 12.57
CA PHE A 12 10.06 -1.04 11.58
C PHE A 12 10.93 -0.60 10.40
N GLY A 13 11.43 0.64 10.42
CA GLY A 13 12.25 1.19 9.37
C GLY A 13 11.46 1.39 8.07
N MET A 14 12.09 1.08 6.95
CA MET A 14 11.55 1.40 5.63
C MET A 14 10.32 0.57 5.29
N LEU A 15 9.24 1.25 4.92
CA LEU A 15 8.04 0.65 4.35
C LEU A 15 7.94 0.99 2.87
N TYR A 16 7.37 0.09 2.08
CA TYR A 16 7.02 0.33 0.68
C TYR A 16 5.50 0.38 0.52
N ARG A 17 5.02 1.24 -0.38
CA ARG A 17 3.58 1.37 -0.64
C ARG A 17 3.07 0.16 -1.40
N VAL A 18 1.97 -0.41 -0.94
CA VAL A 18 1.29 -1.58 -1.51
C VAL A 18 0.12 -1.16 -2.39
N CYS A 19 -0.72 -0.21 -1.95
CA CYS A 19 -1.78 0.37 -2.77
C CYS A 19 -2.29 1.70 -2.19
N PRO A 20 -2.84 2.60 -3.02
CA PRO A 20 -3.62 3.74 -2.56
C PRO A 20 -5.06 3.31 -2.26
N VAL A 21 -5.66 3.87 -1.21
CA VAL A 21 -7.04 3.56 -0.81
C VAL A 21 -7.95 4.77 -1.05
N ALA A 22 -7.62 5.92 -0.48
CA ALA A 22 -8.39 7.15 -0.57
C ALA A 22 -7.46 8.39 -0.53
N THR A 23 -8.02 9.59 -0.66
CA THR A 23 -7.23 10.82 -0.57
C THR A 23 -6.60 10.94 0.82
N GLY A 24 -5.26 10.91 0.87
CA GLY A 24 -4.51 10.99 2.13
C GLY A 24 -4.33 9.65 2.86
N GLU A 25 -4.77 8.54 2.25
CA GLU A 25 -4.71 7.21 2.85
C GLU A 25 -4.12 6.17 1.89
N GLU A 26 -3.06 5.52 2.35
CA GLU A 26 -2.28 4.55 1.59
C GLU A 26 -1.93 3.35 2.47
N ILE A 27 -1.78 2.17 1.86
CA ILE A 27 -1.33 0.96 2.55
C ILE A 27 0.13 0.74 2.27
N TYR A 28 0.88 0.44 3.32
CA TYR A 28 2.31 0.17 3.29
C TYR A 28 2.63 -1.19 3.91
N ALA A 29 3.74 -1.78 3.49
CA ALA A 29 4.28 -3.01 4.04
C ALA A 29 5.76 -2.84 4.43
N THR A 30 6.20 -3.56 5.46
CA THR A 30 7.60 -3.57 5.88
C THR A 30 8.51 -4.14 4.81
N LEU A 31 9.63 -3.47 4.53
CA LEU A 31 10.65 -3.96 3.61
C LEU A 31 11.55 -5.03 4.25
N TYR A 32 11.84 -4.89 5.56
CA TYR A 32 12.88 -5.67 6.26
C TYR A 32 12.35 -6.62 7.35
N ALA A 33 11.04 -6.62 7.64
CA ALA A 33 10.44 -7.45 8.68
C ALA A 33 9.48 -8.51 8.10
N GLN A 34 8.93 -9.38 8.96
CA GLN A 34 7.95 -10.42 8.61
C GLN A 34 6.61 -9.80 8.14
N ARG A 35 6.61 -9.25 6.92
CA ARG A 35 5.48 -8.70 6.14
C ARG A 35 4.34 -8.15 7.03
N MET A 36 4.64 -7.12 7.82
CA MET A 36 3.62 -6.37 8.52
C MET A 36 3.03 -5.31 7.60
N PHE A 37 1.74 -5.05 7.75
CA PHE A 37 1.00 -4.08 6.95
C PHE A 37 0.50 -2.94 7.82
N PHE A 38 0.51 -1.74 7.24
CA PHE A 38 0.08 -0.52 7.90
C PHE A 38 -0.82 0.28 6.99
N ARG A 39 -1.95 0.72 7.53
CA ARG A 39 -2.72 1.82 6.99
C ARG A 39 -2.04 3.12 7.42
N VAL A 40 -1.66 3.92 6.43
CA VAL A 40 -0.92 5.16 6.65
C VAL A 40 -1.79 6.33 6.24
N THR A 41 -2.02 7.24 7.18
CA THR A 41 -2.77 8.47 6.92
C THR A 41 -1.85 9.67 7.10
N SER A 42 -1.77 10.53 6.08
CA SER A 42 -1.00 11.78 6.16
C SER A 42 -1.91 12.93 6.57
N GLN A 43 -1.66 13.51 7.74
CA GLN A 43 -2.38 14.66 8.28
C GLN A 43 -1.43 15.88 8.39
N PRO A 44 -1.95 17.12 8.44
CA PRO A 44 -1.10 18.31 8.60
C PRO A 44 -0.22 18.26 9.86
N GLN A 45 -0.67 17.60 10.92
CA GLN A 45 0.07 17.46 12.18
C GLN A 45 1.07 16.28 12.19
N GLY A 46 1.04 15.40 11.18
CA GLY A 46 1.94 14.25 11.13
C GLY A 46 1.38 13.06 10.35
N THR A 47 2.12 11.96 10.36
CA THR A 47 1.72 10.69 9.73
C THR A 47 1.33 9.68 10.80
N SER A 48 0.15 9.08 10.68
CA SER A 48 -0.29 7.99 11.56
C SER A 48 -0.07 6.64 10.90
N PHE A 49 0.25 5.64 11.72
CA PHE A 49 0.46 4.25 11.31
C PHE A 49 -0.47 3.36 12.11
N GLU A 50 -1.41 2.71 11.43
CA GLU A 50 -2.32 1.73 12.03
C GLU A 50 -1.98 0.35 11.47
N ALA A 51 -1.58 -0.58 12.33
CA ALA A 51 -1.26 -1.94 11.92
C ALA A 51 -2.53 -2.65 11.43
N MET A 52 -2.42 -3.43 10.35
CA MET A 52 -3.55 -4.16 9.78
C MET A 52 -3.21 -5.62 9.45
N PRO A 53 -4.21 -6.52 9.48
CA PRO A 53 -4.05 -7.91 9.04
C PRO A 53 -3.71 -8.03 7.55
N PHE A 54 -3.06 -9.14 7.20
CA PHE A 54 -2.77 -9.51 5.81
C PHE A 54 -4.03 -9.56 4.93
N SER A 55 -5.14 -10.12 5.46
CA SER A 55 -6.41 -10.24 4.75
C SER A 55 -6.94 -8.89 4.29
N ASP A 56 -6.85 -7.90 5.17
CA ASP A 56 -7.43 -6.58 4.95
C ASP A 56 -6.56 -5.82 3.95
N ALA A 57 -5.23 -5.88 4.11
CA ALA A 57 -4.29 -5.30 3.16
C ALA A 57 -4.48 -5.87 1.75
N ARG A 58 -4.67 -7.20 1.64
CA ARG A 58 -4.95 -7.87 0.38
C ARG A 58 -6.27 -7.40 -0.22
N HIS A 59 -7.32 -7.32 0.58
CA HIS A 59 -8.65 -6.86 0.14
C HIS A 59 -8.59 -5.47 -0.48
N HIS A 60 -7.91 -4.51 0.17
CA HIS A 60 -7.75 -3.16 -0.37
C HIS A 60 -6.93 -3.14 -1.67
N ALA A 61 -5.88 -3.95 -1.77
CA ALA A 61 -5.09 -4.04 -2.98
C ALA A 61 -5.91 -4.63 -4.15
N GLU A 62 -6.74 -5.65 -3.90
CA GLU A 62 -7.69 -6.20 -4.88
C GLU A 62 -8.71 -5.14 -5.34
N GLN A 63 -9.30 -4.38 -4.41
CA GLN A 63 -10.19 -3.26 -4.72
C GLN A 63 -9.51 -2.21 -5.62
N ASN A 64 -8.25 -1.89 -5.36
CA ASN A 64 -7.49 -0.97 -6.20
C ASN A 64 -7.30 -1.53 -7.62
N LEU A 65 -6.96 -2.82 -7.79
CA LEU A 65 -6.85 -3.44 -9.11
C LEU A 65 -8.18 -3.42 -9.87
N LEU A 66 -9.30 -3.71 -9.19
CA LEU A 66 -10.64 -3.65 -9.78
C LEU A 66 -10.97 -2.23 -10.26
N ARG A 67 -10.67 -1.21 -9.44
CA ARG A 67 -10.86 0.20 -9.80
C ARG A 67 -10.02 0.60 -11.01
N LEU A 68 -8.74 0.23 -11.03
CA LEU A 68 -7.83 0.52 -12.14
C LEU A 68 -8.26 -0.16 -13.43
N ARG A 69 -8.73 -1.41 -13.34
CA ARG A 69 -9.27 -2.17 -14.47
C ARG A 69 -10.52 -1.51 -15.03
N ARG A 70 -11.47 -1.10 -14.17
CA ARG A 70 -12.69 -0.40 -14.58
C ARG A 70 -12.37 0.92 -15.28
N ASN A 71 -11.37 1.63 -14.79
CA ASN A 71 -10.96 2.93 -15.34
C ASN A 71 -9.98 2.82 -16.52
N GLN A 72 -9.68 1.60 -17.00
CA GLN A 72 -8.69 1.34 -18.06
C GLN A 72 -7.33 2.03 -17.81
N SER A 73 -6.91 2.06 -16.54
CA SER A 73 -5.71 2.79 -16.14
C SER A 73 -4.46 2.14 -16.74
N PRO A 74 -3.54 2.93 -17.34
CA PRO A 74 -2.27 2.42 -17.85
C PRO A 74 -1.35 1.90 -16.73
N GLU A 75 -1.62 2.25 -15.46
CA GLU A 75 -0.84 1.80 -14.30
C GLU A 75 -1.26 0.39 -13.82
N LEU A 76 -2.34 -0.19 -14.35
CA LEU A 76 -2.84 -1.51 -13.93
C LEU A 76 -1.77 -2.62 -13.96
N PRO A 77 -0.96 -2.79 -15.02
CA PRO A 77 0.04 -3.85 -15.06
C PRO A 77 1.08 -3.72 -13.95
N LEU A 78 1.45 -2.49 -13.59
CA LEU A 78 2.43 -2.21 -12.55
C LEU A 78 1.88 -2.53 -11.15
N TRP A 79 0.64 -2.13 -10.87
CA TRP A 79 -0.03 -2.48 -9.61
C TRP A 79 -0.30 -3.99 -9.50
N LYS A 80 -0.62 -4.66 -10.61
CA LYS A 80 -0.78 -6.12 -10.63
C LYS A 80 0.53 -6.83 -10.29
N LYS A 81 1.65 -6.40 -10.87
CA LYS A 81 2.97 -6.97 -10.56
C LYS A 81 3.31 -6.82 -9.08
N LEU A 82 3.06 -5.65 -8.50
CA LEU A 82 3.29 -5.41 -7.08
C LEU A 82 2.38 -6.28 -6.20
N PHE A 83 1.10 -6.40 -6.56
CA PHE A 83 0.17 -7.28 -5.86
C PHE A 83 0.67 -8.73 -5.84
N ASP A 84 1.08 -9.26 -7.00
CA ASP A 84 1.59 -10.61 -7.12
C ASP A 84 2.87 -10.81 -6.26
N GLN A 85 3.77 -9.83 -6.21
CA GLN A 85 4.98 -9.91 -5.37
C GLN A 85 4.71 -9.85 -3.85
N THR A 86 3.66 -9.14 -3.44
CA THR A 86 3.33 -8.90 -2.04
C THR A 86 2.45 -10.01 -1.44
N PHE A 87 1.50 -10.55 -2.21
CA PHE A 87 0.43 -11.41 -1.70
C PHE A 87 0.39 -12.84 -2.25
N ILE A 88 1.19 -13.16 -3.29
CA ILE A 88 1.34 -14.50 -3.87
C ILE A 88 2.74 -15.01 -3.54
#